data_AF-A0A0H2UVR8-F1
#
_entry.id   AF-A0A0H2UVR8-F1
#
_cell.length_a   1.000
_cell.length_b   1.000
_cell.length_c   1.000
_cell.angle_alpha   90.00
_cell.angle_beta   90.00
_cell.angle_gamma   90.00
#
_symmetry.space_group_name_H-M   'P 1'
#
loop_
_entity.id
_entity.type
_entity.pdbx_description
1 polymer ?
#
loop_
_entity_poly.entity_id
_entity_poly.type
_entity_poly.pdbx_seq_one_letter_code
_entity_poly.pdbx_strand_id
1 'polypeptide(L)' 'MNLIIIGAQASGKMTIGQEVARQTGMTLFHNHDSIDFVLRFMPWSQESTALIERIRFAFF' A
#
# COMPACT_ATOMS: atom_id res chain seq x y z
N MET A 1 -11.54 8.23 -11.76
CA MET A 1 -12.15 6.90 -11.53
C MET A 1 -11.21 6.15 -10.61
N ASN A 2 -11.73 5.48 -9.57
CA ASN A 2 -10.92 4.74 -8.61
C ASN A 2 -11.18 3.23 -8.77
N LEU A 3 -10.13 2.41 -8.62
CA LEU A 3 -10.23 0.95 -8.65
C LEU A 3 -9.69 0.39 -7.32
N ILE A 4 -10.48 -0.44 -6.66
CA ILE A 4 -10.09 -1.09 -5.40
C ILE A 4 -10.02 -2.60 -5.64
N ILE A 5 -8.87 -3.20 -5.34
CA ILE A 5 -8.63 -4.64 -5.52
C ILE A 5 -8.52 -5.31 -4.14
N ILE A 6 -9.48 -6.17 -3.79
CA ILE A 6 -9.57 -6.86 -2.49
C ILE A 6 -9.45 -8.38 -2.70
N GLY A 7 -8.86 -9.09 -1.73
CA GLY A 7 -8.71 -10.55 -1.79
C GLY A 7 -7.65 -11.09 -0.83
N ALA A 8 -7.64 -12.41 -0.65
CA ALA A 8 -6.78 -13.11 0.32
C ALA A 8 -5.28 -12.87 0.13
N GLN A 9 -4.46 -13.08 1.16
CA GLN A 9 -3.00 -12.96 1.05
C GLN A 9 -2.47 -13.83 -0.11
N ALA A 10 -1.50 -13.29 -0.87
CA ALA A 10 -0.92 -13.95 -2.05
C ALA A 10 -1.90 -14.33 -3.19
N SER A 11 -3.12 -13.78 -3.23
CA SER A 11 -4.10 -14.05 -4.30
C SER A 11 -3.82 -13.37 -5.66
N GLY A 12 -2.60 -12.88 -5.91
CA GLY A 12 -2.23 -12.21 -7.17
C GLY A 12 -2.65 -10.73 -7.32
N LYS A 13 -3.24 -10.10 -6.30
CA LYS A 13 -3.69 -8.69 -6.36
C LYS A 13 -2.59 -7.71 -6.74
N MET A 14 -1.37 -7.94 -6.25
CA MET A 14 -0.23 -7.08 -6.53
C MET A 14 0.12 -7.11 -8.02
N THR A 15 0.17 -8.31 -8.59
CA THR A 15 0.43 -8.52 -10.02
C THR A 15 -0.64 -7.85 -10.89
N ILE A 16 -1.91 -7.99 -10.51
CA ILE A 16 -3.02 -7.33 -11.22
C ILE A 16 -2.92 -5.81 -11.10
N GLY A 17 -2.66 -5.28 -9.90
CA GLY A 17 -2.52 -3.84 -9.67
C GLY A 17 -1.39 -3.21 -10.48
N GLN A 18 -0.24 -3.87 -10.57
CA GLN A 18 0.90 -3.44 -11.39
C GLN A 18 0.53 -3.38 -12.87
N GLU A 19 -0.15 -4.40 -13.37
CA GLU A 19 -0.54 -4.45 -14.78
C GLU A 19 -1.61 -3.41 -15.12
N VAL A 20 -2.58 -3.19 -14.23
CA VAL A 20 -3.56 -2.09 -14.39
C VAL A 20 -2.85 -0.74 -14.43
N ALA A 21 -1.95 -0.46 -13.49
CA ALA A 21 -1.19 0.79 -13.45
C ALA A 21 -0.38 0.98 -14.73
N ARG A 22 0.28 -0.07 -15.24
CA ARG A 22 1.05 -0.05 -16.49
C ARG A 22 0.18 0.27 -17.71
N GLN A 23 -1.03 -0.31 -17.80
CA GLN A 23 -1.91 -0.13 -18.96
C GLN A 23 -2.68 1.20 -18.94
N THR A 24 -2.98 1.73 -17.75
CA THR A 24 -3.89 2.87 -17.59
C THR A 24 -3.19 4.16 -17.18
N GLY A 25 -1.94 4.10 -16.73
CA GLY A 25 -1.23 5.21 -16.11
C GLY A 25 -1.76 5.59 -14.71
N MET A 26 -2.64 4.77 -14.12
CA MET A 26 -3.12 4.98 -12.75
C MET A 26 -1.99 4.82 -11.73
N THR A 27 -2.03 5.62 -10.67
CA THR A 27 -1.15 5.44 -9.51
C THR A 27 -1.60 4.20 -8.72
N LEU A 28 -0.66 3.27 -8.50
CA LEU A 28 -0.87 2.10 -7.65
C LEU A 28 -0.44 2.40 -6.22
N PHE A 29 -1.36 2.24 -5.27
CA PHE A 29 -1.08 2.28 -3.84
C PHE A 29 -1.28 0.89 -3.23
N HIS A 30 -0.39 0.46 -2.35
CA HIS A 30 -0.53 -0.79 -1.61
C HIS A 30 0.04 -0.73 -0.20
N ASN A 31 -0.42 -1.63 0.66
CA ASN A 31 -0.09 -1.65 2.08
C ASN A 31 1.42 -1.58 2.39
N HIS A 32 2.27 -2.17 1.54
CA HIS A 32 3.72 -2.17 1.73
C HIS A 32 4.35 -0.76 1.61
N ASP A 33 3.72 0.18 0.88
CA ASP A 33 4.24 1.53 0.69
C ASP A 33 4.35 2.28 2.02
N SER A 34 3.28 2.21 2.82
CA SER A 34 3.24 2.82 4.16
C SER A 34 4.27 2.20 5.11
N ILE A 35 4.49 0.88 5.03
CA ILE A 35 5.41 0.15 5.89
C ILE A 35 6.85 0.53 5.55
N ASP A 36 7.23 0.41 4.26
CA ASP A 36 8.56 0.74 3.78
C ASP A 36 8.93 2.19 4.03
N PHE A 37 7.96 3.09 3.85
CA PHE A 37 8.19 4.51 4.07
C PHE A 37 8.55 4.78 5.54
N VAL A 38 7.75 4.30 6.49
CA VAL A 38 7.98 4.56 7.92
C VAL A 38 9.27 3.90 8.41
N LEU A 39 9.55 2.67 7.96
CA LEU A 39 10.71 1.91 8.40
C LEU A 39 12.06 2.48 7.90
N ARG A 40 12.05 3.43 6.94
CA ARG A 40 13.25 4.19 6.57
C ARG A 40 13.70 5.16 7.65
N PHE A 41 12.78 5.61 8.52
CA PHE A 41 13.04 6.67 9.50
C PHE A 41 13.02 6.17 10.94
N MET A 42 12.37 5.04 11.22
CA MET A 42 12.31 4.46 12.56
C MET A 42 12.23 2.92 12.53
N PRO A 43 12.81 2.23 13.52
CA PRO A 43 12.63 0.78 13.67
C PRO A 43 11.18 0.39 13.89
N TRP A 44 10.89 -0.91 13.75
CA TRP A 44 9.58 -1.46 14.06
C TRP A 44 9.25 -1.28 15.55
N SER A 45 8.17 -0.55 15.83
CA SER A 45 7.66 -0.27 17.18
C SER A 45 6.14 -0.06 17.17
N GLN A 46 5.56 0.19 18.35
CA GLN A 46 4.14 0.55 18.45
C GLN A 46 3.87 1.91 17.79
N GLU A 47 4.79 2.86 17.93
CA GLU A 47 4.73 4.18 17.30
C GLU A 47 4.84 4.08 15.77
N SER A 48 5.75 3.24 15.25
CA SER A 48 5.85 3.01 13.81
C SER A 48 4.56 2.42 13.25
N THR A 49 3.97 1.45 13.97
CA THR A 49 2.71 0.81 13.58
C THR A 49 1.55 1.82 13.55
N ALA A 50 1.45 2.66 14.59
CA ALA A 50 0.44 3.72 14.65
C ALA A 50 0.59 4.75 13.51
N LEU A 51 1.83 5.09 13.13
CA LEU A 51 2.10 5.99 12.01
C LEU A 51 1.75 5.33 10.66
N ILE A 52 2.08 4.04 10.47
CA ILE A 52 1.72 3.26 9.28
C ILE A 52 0.20 3.27 9.08
N GLU A 53 -0.57 3.02 10.13
CA GLU A 53 -2.04 3.04 10.07
C GLU A 53 -2.58 4.43 9.75
N ARG A 54 -2.06 5.48 10.40
CA ARG A 54 -2.44 6.86 10.10
C ARG A 54 -2.20 7.24 8.65
N ILE A 55 -1.03 6.91 8.10
CA ILE A 55 -0.73 7.16 6.68
C ILE A 55 -1.72 6.38 5.80
N ARG A 56 -1.96 5.10 6.12
CA ARG A 56 -2.84 4.24 5.33
C ARG A 56 -4.26 4.80 5.21
N PHE A 57 -4.86 5.27 6.30
CA PHE A 57 -6.24 5.76 6.30
C PHE A 57 -6.39 7.24 5.93
N ALA A 58 -5.34 8.05 6.06
CA ALA A 58 -5.38 9.46 5.67
C ALA A 58 -5.04 9.68 4.19
N PHE A 59 -4.24 8.78 3.59
CA PHE A 59 -3.67 8.96 2.25
C PHE A 59 -4.23 7.99 1.20
N PHE A 60 -4.66 6.78 1.60
CA PHE A 60 -5.28 5.79 0.71
C PHE A 60 -6.77 5.65 1.00
#